data_AF-A0A1Q8ZY83-F1
#
_entry.id   AF-A0A1Q8ZY83-F1
#
_cell.length_a   1.000
_cell.length_b   1.000
_cell.length_c   1.000
_cell.angle_alpha   90.00
_cell.angle_beta   90.00
_cell.angle_gamma   90.00
#
_symmetry.space_group_name_H-M   'P 1'
#
loop_
_entity.id
_entity.type
_entity.pdbx_description
1 polymer ?
#
loop_
_entity_poly.entity_id
_entity_poly.type
_entity_poly.pdbx_seq_one_letter_code
_entity_poly.pdbx_strand_id
1 'polypeptide(L)'
;MEVAHSCYTYVGTMIDADSPFYLEPHKFITRAQEISHERPGKEIVLDASKLTVRDKSSFHRMQIQNELQLSQAFTRRSLACDLMGVITFRVQENWHKFLMDRLAESPPPNFRRISMEQVLRADRQAWQKLAEIVPSIKRTSAGALPLDAAFPTLPTEGSISFYLLPTRLQEPDDKPPRKPWKGNGKGKDQKGDRGTKRDSEGKEKTPPELPDALKDMPLRTTSKGKRMCWSYNIKAHPQYECSSGGSTD
;
A
#
# COMPACT_ATOMS: atom_id res chain seq x y z
N MET A 1 -30.54 7.52 -1.81
CA MET A 1 -29.15 7.19 -1.40
C MET A 1 -28.89 7.89 -0.06
N GLU A 2 -29.57 7.46 1.00
CA GLU A 2 -29.47 8.13 2.30
C GLU A 2 -28.21 7.69 3.05
N VAL A 3 -27.51 8.65 3.64
CA VAL A 3 -26.30 8.43 4.44
C VAL A 3 -26.70 8.06 5.86
N ALA A 4 -26.03 7.06 6.44
CA ALA A 4 -26.22 6.68 7.85
C ALA A 4 -25.80 7.80 8.81
N HIS A 5 -26.44 7.86 9.99
CA HIS A 5 -26.12 8.84 11.02
C HIS A 5 -24.68 8.66 11.55
N SER A 6 -24.24 7.39 11.69
CA SER A 6 -22.88 7.04 12.09
C SER A 6 -21.79 7.63 11.19
N CYS A 7 -22.09 7.91 9.92
CA CYS A 7 -21.15 8.59 9.01
C CYS A 7 -20.88 10.03 9.46
N TYR A 8 -21.91 10.77 9.88
CA TYR A 8 -21.76 12.14 10.36
C TYR A 8 -20.99 12.18 11.67
N THR A 9 -21.26 11.23 12.57
CA THR A 9 -20.47 11.12 13.82
C THR A 9 -19.00 10.80 13.52
N TYR A 10 -18.72 10.01 12.50
CA TYR A 10 -17.35 9.69 12.11
C TYR A 10 -16.62 10.94 11.56
N VAL A 11 -17.28 11.74 10.73
CA VAL A 11 -16.75 13.04 10.29
C VAL A 11 -16.61 14.01 11.48
N GLY A 12 -17.55 13.99 12.44
CA GLY A 12 -17.48 14.74 13.69
C GLY A 12 -16.19 14.46 14.47
N THR A 13 -15.76 13.20 14.56
CA THR A 13 -14.47 12.89 15.22
C THR A 13 -13.26 13.55 14.56
N MET A 14 -13.33 13.82 13.24
CA MET A 14 -12.30 14.59 12.53
C MET A 14 -12.36 16.07 12.90
N ILE A 15 -13.57 16.65 12.97
CA ILE A 15 -13.82 18.03 13.44
C ILE A 15 -13.28 18.23 14.85
N ASP A 16 -13.57 17.30 15.75
CA ASP A 16 -13.13 17.35 17.15
C ASP A 16 -11.60 17.30 17.27
N ALA A 17 -10.94 16.52 16.41
CA ALA A 17 -9.48 16.44 16.33
C ALA A 17 -8.83 17.66 15.64
N ASP A 18 -9.63 18.51 14.98
CA ASP A 18 -9.19 19.68 14.21
C ASP A 18 -8.07 19.40 13.20
N SER A 19 -8.03 18.18 12.66
CA SER A 19 -6.99 17.75 11.73
C SER A 19 -7.55 16.75 10.71
N PRO A 20 -7.19 16.85 9.42
CA PRO A 20 -7.62 15.89 8.43
C PRO A 20 -7.01 14.52 8.73
N PHE A 21 -7.82 13.47 8.71
CA PHE A 21 -7.32 12.09 8.69
C PHE A 21 -8.09 11.24 7.70
N TYR A 22 -7.54 10.07 7.36
CA TYR A 22 -8.15 9.20 6.37
C TYR A 22 -9.53 8.68 6.79
N LEU A 23 -10.55 9.16 6.09
CA LEU A 23 -11.93 8.70 6.23
C LEU A 23 -12.16 7.47 5.35
N GLU A 24 -12.07 6.29 5.97
CA GLU A 24 -12.18 4.99 5.29
C GLU A 24 -13.52 4.84 4.54
N PRO A 25 -13.52 4.60 3.20
CA PRO A 25 -14.74 4.44 2.42
C PRO A 25 -15.68 3.35 2.95
N HIS A 26 -15.13 2.28 3.53
CA HIS A 26 -15.92 1.17 4.11
C HIS A 26 -16.80 1.58 5.29
N LYS A 27 -16.53 2.70 5.97
CA LYS A 27 -17.36 3.19 7.08
C LYS A 27 -18.55 4.03 6.60
N PHE A 28 -18.60 4.38 5.31
CA PHE A 28 -19.70 5.16 4.74
C PHE A 28 -20.80 4.23 4.24
N ILE A 29 -21.66 3.81 5.15
CA ILE A 29 -22.78 2.90 4.91
C ILE A 29 -24.09 3.65 4.60
N THR A 30 -25.09 2.93 4.10
CA THR A 30 -26.44 3.50 3.89
C THR A 30 -27.24 3.54 5.19
N ARG A 31 -28.24 4.42 5.25
CA ARG A 31 -29.19 4.46 6.38
C ARG A 31 -29.92 3.12 6.58
N ALA A 32 -30.28 2.44 5.49
CA ALA A 32 -30.88 1.11 5.55
C ALA A 32 -29.93 0.06 6.19
N GLN A 33 -28.64 0.08 5.82
CA GLN A 33 -27.64 -0.79 6.43
C GLN A 33 -27.49 -0.51 7.94
N GLU A 34 -27.50 0.76 8.34
CA GLU A 34 -27.40 1.15 9.74
C GLU A 34 -28.58 0.66 10.58
N ILE A 35 -29.80 0.68 10.03
CA ILE A 35 -31.00 0.17 10.71
C ILE A 35 -30.98 -1.37 10.76
N SER A 36 -30.50 -2.02 9.70
CA SER A 36 -30.47 -3.49 9.61
C SER A 36 -29.44 -4.12 10.55
N HIS A 37 -28.35 -3.42 10.86
CA HIS A 37 -27.41 -3.87 11.87
C HIS A 37 -27.97 -3.52 13.25
N GLU A 38 -28.50 -4.53 13.95
CA GLU A 38 -28.82 -4.39 15.37
C GLU A 38 -27.60 -3.84 16.11
N ARG A 39 -27.78 -2.72 16.83
CA ARG A 39 -26.72 -2.13 17.64
C ARG A 39 -26.19 -3.23 18.57
N PRO A 40 -24.88 -3.57 18.56
CA PRO A 40 -24.39 -4.56 19.49
C PRO A 40 -24.72 -4.08 20.91
N GLY A 41 -25.38 -4.96 21.66
CA GLY A 41 -25.84 -4.67 23.01
C GLY A 41 -24.69 -4.13 23.85
N LYS A 42 -24.98 -3.13 24.68
CA LYS A 42 -24.01 -2.60 25.64
C LYS A 42 -23.57 -3.76 26.53
N GLU A 43 -22.29 -4.11 26.50
CA GLU A 43 -21.72 -5.13 27.37
C GLU A 43 -21.56 -4.52 28.77
N ILE A 44 -22.44 -4.91 29.69
CA ILE A 44 -22.35 -4.51 31.09
C ILE A 44 -21.44 -5.52 31.79
N VAL A 45 -20.20 -5.11 32.07
CA VAL A 45 -19.29 -5.89 32.90
C VAL A 45 -19.56 -5.54 34.36
N LEU A 46 -20.17 -6.46 35.10
CA LEU A 46 -20.38 -6.38 36.54
C LEU A 46 -19.14 -6.96 37.24
N ASP A 47 -18.26 -6.09 37.74
CA ASP A 47 -17.20 -6.49 38.67
C ASP A 47 -17.65 -6.13 40.11
N ALA A 48 -17.33 -6.98 41.08
CA ALA A 48 -17.99 -7.05 42.40
C ALA A 48 -17.96 -5.75 43.25
N SER A 49 -17.23 -4.73 42.81
CA SER A 49 -17.15 -3.41 43.46
C SER A 49 -17.19 -2.22 42.50
N LYS A 50 -17.34 -2.42 41.17
CA LYS A 50 -17.39 -1.31 40.20
C LYS A 50 -18.11 -1.70 38.92
N LEU A 51 -19.23 -1.02 38.65
CA LEU A 51 -19.92 -1.08 37.36
C LEU A 51 -19.12 -0.26 36.33
N THR A 52 -18.58 -0.90 35.29
CA THR A 52 -17.99 -0.17 34.14
C THR A 52 -18.79 -0.48 32.88
N VAL A 53 -19.50 0.53 32.37
CA VAL A 53 -20.16 0.45 31.07
C VAL A 53 -19.12 0.84 30.03
N ARG A 54 -18.67 -0.14 29.22
CA ARG A 54 -17.86 0.16 28.03
C ARG A 54 -18.76 0.05 26.80
N ASP A 55 -19.05 1.18 26.18
CA ASP A 55 -19.65 1.18 24.84
C ASP A 55 -18.56 0.70 23.85
N LYS A 56 -18.67 -0.54 23.36
CA LYS A 56 -17.89 -0.98 22.18
C LYS A 56 -18.39 -0.14 21.00
N SER A 57 -17.56 0.77 20.49
CA SER A 57 -17.83 1.51 19.26
C SER A 57 -17.73 0.57 18.06
N SER A 58 -18.81 -0.16 17.79
CA SER A 58 -18.95 -0.91 16.55
C SER A 58 -19.19 0.08 15.41
N PHE A 59 -18.15 0.41 14.67
CA PHE A 59 -18.34 1.06 13.38
C PHE A 59 -18.92 0.04 12.42
N HIS A 60 -20.16 0.26 11.97
CA HIS A 60 -20.73 -0.51 10.89
C HIS A 60 -19.88 -0.30 9.62
N ARG A 61 -19.50 -1.40 8.98
CA ARG A 61 -18.64 -1.40 7.80
C ARG A 61 -19.35 -2.10 6.66
N MET A 62 -19.37 -1.47 5.49
CA MET A 62 -19.82 -2.13 4.27
C MET A 62 -18.67 -2.88 3.60
N GLN A 63 -19.04 -3.96 2.93
CA GLN A 63 -18.16 -4.63 1.98
C GLN A 63 -18.15 -3.84 0.66
N ILE A 64 -16.95 -3.58 0.12
CA ILE A 64 -16.76 -2.97 -1.19
C ILE A 64 -16.13 -4.03 -2.09
N GLN A 65 -16.97 -4.65 -2.92
CA GLN A 65 -16.61 -5.77 -3.79
C GLN A 65 -16.46 -5.34 -5.25
N ASN A 66 -17.05 -4.20 -5.63
CA ASN A 66 -17.00 -3.70 -7.00
C ASN A 66 -16.91 -2.17 -7.07
N GLU A 67 -16.63 -1.66 -8.27
CA GLU A 67 -16.42 -0.24 -8.54
C GLU A 67 -17.67 0.60 -8.25
N LEU A 68 -18.87 0.05 -8.48
CA LEU A 68 -20.13 0.74 -8.18
C LEU A 68 -20.29 0.97 -6.67
N GLN A 69 -20.03 -0.06 -5.85
CA GLN A 69 -20.08 0.06 -4.39
C GLN A 69 -19.04 1.05 -3.87
N LEU A 70 -17.85 1.10 -4.49
CA LEU A 70 -16.81 2.07 -4.17
C LEU A 70 -17.27 3.50 -4.49
N SER A 71 -17.79 3.73 -5.70
CA SER A 71 -18.33 5.04 -6.11
C SER A 71 -19.45 5.50 -5.19
N GLN A 72 -20.40 4.62 -4.85
CA GLN A 72 -21.46 4.97 -3.91
C GLN A 72 -20.95 5.27 -2.50
N ALA A 73 -19.91 4.59 -2.03
CA ALA A 73 -19.27 4.88 -0.74
C ALA A 73 -18.59 6.25 -0.75
N PHE A 74 -17.92 6.60 -1.85
CA PHE A 74 -17.33 7.91 -2.07
C PHE A 74 -18.38 9.03 -2.10
N THR A 75 -19.47 8.87 -2.85
CA THR A 75 -20.58 9.84 -2.85
C THR A 75 -21.17 10.04 -1.45
N ARG A 76 -21.35 8.96 -0.66
CA ARG A 76 -21.81 9.08 0.74
C ARG A 76 -20.80 9.80 1.63
N ARG A 77 -19.50 9.60 1.40
CA ARG A 77 -18.44 10.36 2.09
C ARG A 77 -18.51 11.84 1.75
N SER A 78 -18.69 12.19 0.48
CA SER A 78 -18.87 13.56 0.02
C SER A 78 -20.09 14.23 0.67
N LEU A 79 -21.23 13.54 0.70
CA LEU A 79 -22.45 14.04 1.35
C LEU A 79 -22.27 14.22 2.86
N ALA A 80 -21.59 13.29 3.53
CA ALA A 80 -21.34 13.38 4.96
C ALA A 80 -20.44 14.56 5.33
N CYS A 81 -19.38 14.80 4.54
CA CYS A 81 -18.47 15.90 4.80
C CYS A 81 -19.09 17.27 4.47
N ASP A 82 -19.94 17.33 3.45
CA ASP A 82 -20.70 18.53 3.08
C ASP A 82 -21.72 18.91 4.15
N LEU A 83 -22.50 17.95 4.65
CA LEU A 83 -23.45 18.19 5.73
C LEU A 83 -22.78 18.67 7.02
N MET A 84 -21.60 18.11 7.33
CA MET A 84 -20.82 18.52 8.49
C MET A 84 -20.03 19.83 8.26
N GLY A 85 -20.11 20.41 7.06
CA GLY A 85 -19.51 21.69 6.74
C GLY A 85 -17.99 21.68 6.76
N VAL A 86 -17.38 20.56 6.34
CA VAL A 86 -15.91 20.37 6.33
C VAL A 86 -15.32 20.60 4.94
N ILE A 87 -16.03 20.16 3.90
CA ILE A 87 -15.70 20.37 2.48
C ILE A 87 -16.99 20.38 1.68
N THR A 88 -17.07 21.23 0.67
CA THR A 88 -18.22 21.30 -0.24
C THR A 88 -18.33 20.02 -1.08
N PHE A 89 -19.55 19.47 -1.20
CA PHE A 89 -19.83 18.22 -1.93
C PHE A 89 -19.16 18.18 -3.31
N ARG A 90 -19.31 19.26 -4.10
CA ARG A 90 -18.77 19.33 -5.47
C ARG A 90 -17.25 19.18 -5.51
N VAL A 91 -16.53 19.75 -4.54
CA VAL A 91 -15.07 19.69 -4.50
C VAL A 91 -14.61 18.25 -4.22
N GLN A 92 -15.24 17.62 -3.23
CA GLN A 92 -14.89 16.25 -2.85
C GLN A 92 -15.32 15.22 -3.91
N GLU A 93 -16.48 15.42 -4.52
CA GLU A 93 -16.98 14.57 -5.60
C GLU A 93 -16.11 14.68 -6.86
N ASN A 94 -15.59 15.88 -7.20
CA ASN A 94 -14.64 16.02 -8.30
C ASN A 94 -13.36 15.21 -8.09
N TRP A 95 -12.86 15.15 -6.84
CA TRP A 95 -11.73 14.30 -6.48
C TRP A 95 -12.06 12.81 -6.65
N HIS A 96 -13.21 12.35 -6.17
CA HIS A 96 -13.61 10.95 -6.34
C HIS A 96 -13.87 10.59 -7.80
N LYS A 97 -14.45 11.51 -8.58
CA LYS A 97 -14.63 11.33 -10.01
C LYS A 97 -13.29 11.15 -10.72
N PHE A 98 -12.29 11.97 -10.40
CA PHE A 98 -10.93 11.80 -10.93
C PHE A 98 -10.36 10.40 -10.63
N LEU A 99 -10.53 9.90 -9.40
CA LEU A 99 -10.09 8.55 -9.03
C LEU A 99 -10.82 7.46 -9.81
N MET A 100 -12.15 7.59 -9.97
CA MET A 100 -12.96 6.63 -10.71
C MET A 100 -12.68 6.68 -12.22
N ASP A 101 -12.38 7.85 -12.78
CA ASP A 101 -12.00 8.01 -14.18
C ASP A 101 -10.65 7.30 -14.46
N ARG A 102 -9.68 7.43 -13.55
CA ARG A 102 -8.42 6.66 -13.62
C ARG A 102 -8.65 5.16 -13.50
N LEU A 103 -9.55 4.74 -12.62
CA LEU A 103 -9.93 3.33 -12.54
C LEU A 103 -10.55 2.85 -13.85
N ALA A 104 -11.39 3.67 -14.48
CA ALA A 104 -12.11 3.36 -15.71
C ALA A 104 -11.21 3.22 -16.94
N GLU A 105 -10.09 3.96 -16.97
CA GLU A 105 -9.17 4.10 -18.11
C GLU A 105 -8.61 2.76 -18.62
N SER A 106 -8.53 2.60 -19.94
CA SER A 106 -7.94 1.42 -20.56
C SER A 106 -6.41 1.48 -20.45
N PRO A 107 -5.75 0.41 -19.96
CA PRO A 107 -4.30 0.41 -19.81
C PRO A 107 -3.60 0.41 -21.18
N PRO A 108 -2.40 1.01 -21.28
CA PRO A 108 -1.54 0.84 -22.45
C PRO A 108 -1.13 -0.63 -22.69
N PRO A 109 -0.65 -0.98 -23.90
CA PRO A 109 -0.18 -2.34 -24.19
C PRO A 109 0.90 -2.78 -23.21
N ASN A 110 0.84 -4.04 -22.75
CA ASN A 110 1.74 -4.65 -21.75
C ASN A 110 1.64 -4.09 -20.32
N PHE A 111 0.63 -3.27 -20.03
CA PHE A 111 0.32 -2.80 -18.67
C PHE A 111 -1.00 -3.39 -18.16
N ARG A 112 -1.09 -3.52 -16.84
CA ARG A 112 -2.30 -3.91 -16.13
C ARG A 112 -3.14 -2.67 -15.86
N ARG A 113 -4.46 -2.82 -15.97
CA ARG A 113 -5.43 -1.80 -15.53
C ARG A 113 -5.23 -1.48 -14.05
N ILE A 114 -5.48 -0.22 -13.71
CA ILE A 114 -5.45 0.25 -12.33
C ILE A 114 -6.47 -0.55 -11.51
N SER A 115 -6.08 -1.00 -10.32
CA SER A 115 -6.96 -1.77 -9.43
C SER A 115 -7.68 -0.87 -8.42
N MET A 116 -8.79 -1.35 -7.85
CA MET A 116 -9.46 -0.66 -6.75
C MET A 116 -8.52 -0.44 -5.55
N GLU A 117 -7.59 -1.37 -5.30
CA GLU A 117 -6.60 -1.19 -4.23
C GLU A 117 -5.65 -0.02 -4.51
N GLN A 118 -5.24 0.18 -5.77
CA GLN A 118 -4.42 1.34 -6.16
C GLN A 118 -5.17 2.64 -5.91
N VAL A 119 -6.46 2.68 -6.26
CA VAL A 119 -7.33 3.83 -5.98
C VAL A 119 -7.45 4.11 -4.49
N LEU A 120 -7.68 3.08 -3.66
CA LEU A 120 -7.77 3.23 -2.21
C LEU A 120 -6.43 3.67 -1.57
N ARG A 121 -5.30 3.24 -2.13
CA ARG A 121 -3.97 3.71 -1.72
C ARG A 121 -3.75 5.17 -2.10
N ALA A 122 -4.12 5.57 -3.32
CA ALA A 122 -4.05 6.95 -3.78
C ALA A 122 -4.93 7.89 -2.92
N ASP A 123 -6.17 7.47 -2.63
CA ASP A 123 -7.07 8.22 -1.76
C ASP A 123 -6.51 8.36 -0.34
N ARG A 124 -5.95 7.28 0.23
CA ARG A 124 -5.26 7.35 1.54
C ARG A 124 -4.08 8.32 1.54
N GLN A 125 -3.25 8.27 0.50
CA GLN A 125 -2.13 9.19 0.35
C GLN A 125 -2.60 10.64 0.23
N ALA A 126 -3.72 10.88 -0.46
CA ALA A 126 -4.32 12.20 -0.55
C ALA A 126 -4.71 12.76 0.82
N TRP A 127 -5.38 11.97 1.66
CA TRP A 127 -5.71 12.39 3.03
C TRP A 127 -4.47 12.61 3.90
N GLN A 128 -3.41 11.83 3.71
CA GLN A 128 -2.15 12.08 4.40
C GLN A 128 -1.53 13.42 3.97
N LYS A 129 -1.55 13.72 2.67
CA LYS A 129 -1.10 15.03 2.15
C LYS A 129 -1.95 16.18 2.64
N LEU A 130 -3.27 16.01 2.72
CA LEU A 130 -4.16 17.00 3.32
C LEU A 130 -3.78 17.28 4.78
N ALA A 131 -3.47 16.25 5.56
CA ALA A 131 -3.03 16.41 6.95
C ALA A 131 -1.70 17.17 7.10
N GLU A 132 -0.81 17.09 6.10
CA GLU A 132 0.45 17.83 6.06
C GLU A 132 0.26 19.31 5.71
N ILE A 133 -0.64 19.62 4.76
CA ILE A 133 -0.81 20.98 4.23
C ILE A 133 -1.90 21.80 4.92
N VAL A 134 -2.89 21.14 5.52
CA VAL A 134 -4.04 21.80 6.17
C VAL A 134 -3.84 21.77 7.70
N PRO A 135 -3.50 22.90 8.33
CA PRO A 135 -3.21 22.94 9.77
C PRO A 135 -4.45 22.84 10.65
N SER A 136 -5.61 23.27 10.15
CA SER A 136 -6.91 23.19 10.82
C SER A 136 -7.99 23.03 9.77
N ILE A 137 -9.02 22.24 10.09
CA ILE A 137 -10.17 21.99 9.20
C ILE A 137 -11.35 22.93 9.47
N LYS A 138 -11.27 23.75 10.53
CA LYS A 138 -12.30 24.74 10.86
C LYS A 138 -12.37 25.82 9.80
N ARG A 139 -13.53 26.46 9.70
CA ARG A 139 -13.73 27.62 8.83
C ARG A 139 -12.75 28.73 9.20
N THR A 140 -12.11 29.28 8.17
CA THR A 140 -11.27 30.48 8.31
C THR A 140 -12.11 31.68 8.76
N SER A 141 -11.49 32.74 9.26
CA SER A 141 -12.16 34.01 9.60
C SER A 141 -12.98 34.61 8.45
N ALA A 142 -12.61 34.33 7.20
CA ALA A 142 -13.34 34.72 5.99
C ALA A 142 -14.55 33.79 5.66
N GLY A 143 -14.83 32.77 6.48
CA GLY A 143 -15.90 31.79 6.27
C GLY A 143 -15.55 30.66 5.29
N ALA A 144 -14.37 30.70 4.67
CA ALA A 144 -13.89 29.70 3.72
C ALA A 144 -13.53 28.37 4.40
N LEU A 145 -13.73 27.27 3.67
CA LEU A 145 -13.36 25.92 4.10
C LEU A 145 -11.93 25.61 3.63
N PRO A 146 -10.98 25.28 4.53
CA PRO A 146 -9.60 25.00 4.15
C PRO A 146 -9.46 23.84 3.15
N LEU A 147 -10.29 22.81 3.30
CA LEU A 147 -10.27 21.65 2.41
C LEU A 147 -10.79 21.97 1.00
N ASP A 148 -11.68 22.95 0.85
CA ASP A 148 -12.15 23.38 -0.49
C ASP A 148 -10.99 23.93 -1.34
N ALA A 149 -10.03 24.60 -0.70
CA ALA A 149 -8.83 25.11 -1.36
C ALA A 149 -7.78 24.02 -1.61
N ALA A 150 -7.68 23.04 -0.71
CA ALA A 150 -6.63 22.02 -0.74
C ALA A 150 -6.95 20.84 -1.69
N PHE A 151 -8.20 20.37 -1.76
CA PHE A 151 -8.54 19.20 -2.60
C PHE A 151 -8.24 19.37 -4.10
N PRO A 152 -8.45 20.54 -4.73
CA PRO A 152 -8.14 20.74 -6.14
C PRO A 152 -6.66 20.59 -6.50
N THR A 153 -5.73 20.68 -5.54
CA THR A 153 -4.29 20.52 -5.81
C THR A 153 -3.85 19.06 -5.88
N LEU A 154 -4.61 18.15 -5.23
CA LEU A 154 -4.28 16.74 -5.10
C LEU A 154 -3.97 16.01 -6.42
N PRO A 155 -4.68 16.22 -7.54
CA PRO A 155 -4.37 15.55 -8.81
C PRO A 155 -2.99 15.90 -9.37
N THR A 156 -2.44 17.06 -9.00
CA THR A 156 -1.12 17.54 -9.47
C THR A 156 0.02 16.95 -8.63
N GLU A 157 -0.29 16.44 -7.44
CA GLU A 157 0.71 15.89 -6.52
C GLU A 157 1.28 14.57 -7.05
N GLY A 158 2.59 14.57 -7.35
CA GLY A 158 3.29 13.40 -7.86
C GLY A 158 3.23 12.19 -6.92
N SER A 159 3.24 12.43 -5.60
CA SER A 159 3.15 11.36 -4.59
C SER A 159 1.84 10.59 -4.63
N ILE A 160 0.74 11.23 -5.04
CA ILE A 160 -0.58 10.61 -5.17
C ILE A 160 -0.72 10.00 -6.56
N SER A 161 -0.36 10.76 -7.59
CA SER A 161 -0.42 10.33 -8.99
C SER A 161 0.38 9.05 -9.25
N PHE A 162 1.48 8.82 -8.53
CA PHE A 162 2.27 7.59 -8.64
C PHE A 162 1.46 6.31 -8.38
N TYR A 163 0.52 6.32 -7.43
CA TYR A 163 -0.33 5.16 -7.14
C TYR A 163 -1.32 4.85 -8.27
N LEU A 164 -1.67 5.86 -9.06
CA LEU A 164 -2.63 5.80 -10.15
C LEU A 164 -1.96 5.49 -11.50
N LEU A 165 -0.70 5.05 -11.50
CA LEU A 165 -0.03 4.60 -12.72
C LEU A 165 -0.34 3.11 -12.98
N PRO A 166 -0.63 2.73 -14.24
CA PRO A 166 -0.67 1.33 -14.66
C PRO A 166 0.65 0.62 -14.33
N THR A 167 0.57 -0.59 -13.80
CA THR A 167 1.75 -1.42 -13.50
C THR A 167 2.02 -2.37 -14.66
N ARG A 168 3.28 -2.73 -14.92
CA ARG A 168 3.60 -3.72 -15.96
C ARG A 168 2.95 -5.05 -15.62
N LEU A 169 2.43 -5.74 -16.63
CA LEU A 169 2.08 -7.15 -16.49
C LEU A 169 3.37 -7.90 -16.12
N GLN A 170 3.38 -8.57 -14.96
CA GLN A 170 4.46 -9.49 -14.65
C GLN A 170 4.34 -10.66 -15.63
N GLU A 171 5.39 -10.88 -16.42
CA GLU A 171 5.53 -12.15 -17.12
C GLU A 171 5.56 -13.27 -16.07
N PRO A 172 4.88 -14.40 -16.31
CA PRO A 172 4.96 -15.53 -15.39
C PRO A 172 6.44 -15.88 -15.20
N ASP A 173 6.89 -15.88 -13.95
CA ASP A 173 8.25 -16.24 -13.62
C ASP A 173 8.41 -17.74 -13.85
N ASP A 174 8.82 -18.14 -15.06
CA ASP A 174 9.21 -19.52 -15.43
C ASP A 174 10.48 -19.98 -14.67
N LYS A 175 10.84 -19.30 -13.58
CA LYS A 175 11.92 -19.75 -12.71
C LYS A 175 11.46 -21.04 -12.03
N PRO A 176 12.17 -22.16 -12.24
CA PRO A 176 11.85 -23.40 -11.56
C PRO A 176 11.92 -23.16 -10.04
N PRO A 177 11.05 -23.82 -9.25
CA PRO A 177 11.00 -23.64 -7.81
C PRO A 177 12.41 -23.77 -7.24
N ARG A 178 12.85 -22.72 -6.54
CA ARG A 178 14.16 -22.71 -5.88
C ARG A 178 14.20 -23.91 -4.95
N LYS A 179 14.97 -24.94 -5.31
CA LYS A 179 15.16 -26.12 -4.46
C LYS A 179 15.64 -25.64 -3.09
N PRO A 180 15.12 -26.18 -1.97
CA PRO A 180 15.59 -25.82 -0.64
C PRO A 180 17.10 -25.97 -0.60
N TRP A 181 17.80 -24.93 -0.17
CA TRP A 181 19.25 -24.97 0.03
C TRP A 181 19.56 -26.02 1.10
N LYS A 182 19.96 -27.23 0.69
CA LYS A 182 20.57 -28.20 1.61
C LYS A 182 21.94 -27.66 1.97
N GLY A 183 22.03 -26.96 3.09
CA GLY A 183 23.31 -26.71 3.75
C GLY A 183 23.97 -28.05 4.07
N ASN A 184 25.21 -28.24 3.66
CA ASN A 184 26.05 -29.35 4.11
C ASN A 184 26.39 -29.15 5.59
N GLY A 185 25.46 -29.47 6.48
CA GLY A 185 25.73 -29.69 7.89
C GLY A 185 26.22 -31.14 8.05
N LYS A 186 27.46 -31.31 8.53
CA LYS A 186 27.98 -32.61 8.99
C LYS A 186 27.15 -33.07 10.20
N GLY A 187 26.11 -33.85 9.95
CA GLY A 187 25.41 -34.64 10.96
C GLY A 187 26.06 -36.01 11.09
N LYS A 188 26.52 -36.34 12.29
CA LYS A 188 26.93 -37.70 12.68
C LYS A 188 25.68 -38.58 12.85
N ASP A 189 25.84 -39.82 12.39
CA ASP A 189 25.15 -41.04 12.83
C ASP A 189 23.63 -41.16 12.60
N GLN A 190 23.22 -41.96 11.62
CA GLN A 190 22.55 -43.24 11.91
C GLN A 190 22.32 -44.14 10.68
N LYS A 191 22.39 -45.43 10.99
CA LYS A 191 22.36 -46.66 10.20
C LYS A 191 21.04 -46.85 9.44
N GLY A 192 21.08 -47.30 8.18
CA GLY A 192 19.87 -47.70 7.46
C GLY A 192 20.09 -48.09 6.00
N ASP A 193 20.58 -49.32 5.82
CA ASP A 193 20.28 -50.33 4.77
C ASP A 193 20.27 -50.01 3.25
N ARG A 194 20.53 -51.08 2.48
CA ARG A 194 21.05 -51.18 1.12
C ARG A 194 20.07 -50.88 -0.03
N GLY A 195 20.66 -50.48 -1.16
CA GLY A 195 20.15 -50.64 -2.54
C GLY A 195 19.64 -49.34 -3.15
N THR A 196 20.04 -48.85 -4.33
CA THR A 196 20.76 -49.44 -5.47
C THR A 196 21.37 -48.27 -6.25
N LYS A 197 22.64 -48.37 -6.67
CA LYS A 197 23.29 -47.39 -7.56
C LYS A 197 22.49 -47.27 -8.87
N ARG A 198 22.08 -46.05 -9.20
CA ARG A 198 21.92 -45.61 -10.59
C ARG A 198 22.87 -44.47 -10.80
N ASP A 199 23.96 -44.75 -11.51
CA ASP A 199 24.88 -43.75 -12.02
C ASP A 199 24.09 -42.82 -12.94
N SER A 200 23.94 -41.56 -12.52
CA SER A 200 23.45 -40.49 -13.37
C SER A 200 24.62 -39.52 -13.54
N GLU A 201 25.20 -39.53 -14.74
CA GLU A 201 26.20 -38.56 -15.17
C GLU A 201 25.79 -37.15 -14.75
N GLY A 202 26.59 -36.54 -13.90
CA GLY A 202 26.40 -35.17 -13.47
C GLY A 202 26.65 -34.24 -14.65
N LYS A 203 25.59 -33.82 -15.32
CA LYS A 203 25.62 -32.69 -16.26
C LYS A 203 26.00 -31.44 -15.45
N GLU A 204 27.24 -31.00 -15.64
CA GLU A 204 27.82 -29.82 -15.03
C GLU A 204 26.91 -28.62 -15.33
N LYS A 205 26.30 -28.06 -14.28
CA LYS A 205 25.47 -26.87 -14.42
C LYS A 205 26.41 -25.69 -14.58
N THR A 206 26.50 -25.19 -15.81
CA THR A 206 27.16 -23.93 -16.13
C THR A 206 26.61 -22.83 -15.19
N PRO A 207 27.47 -22.18 -14.40
CA PRO A 207 27.06 -21.02 -13.61
C PRO A 207 26.54 -19.91 -14.54
N PRO A 208 25.62 -19.05 -14.08
CA PRO A 208 25.12 -17.93 -14.86
C PRO A 208 26.29 -17.12 -15.42
N GLU A 209 26.22 -16.79 -16.71
CA GLU A 209 27.33 -16.21 -17.48
C GLU A 209 27.91 -15.01 -16.74
N LEU A 210 29.14 -15.21 -16.26
CA LEU A 210 29.96 -14.16 -15.71
C LEU A 210 30.34 -13.19 -16.85
N PRO A 211 30.31 -11.87 -16.62
CA PRO A 211 30.87 -10.90 -17.55
C PRO A 211 32.29 -11.32 -17.96
N ASP A 212 32.64 -11.15 -19.24
CA ASP A 212 33.90 -11.69 -19.81
C ASP A 212 35.15 -11.30 -19.00
N ALA A 213 35.17 -10.10 -18.43
CA ALA A 213 36.26 -9.61 -17.58
C ALA A 213 36.50 -10.39 -16.28
N LEU A 214 35.61 -11.32 -15.90
CA LEU A 214 35.64 -12.04 -14.63
C LEU A 214 35.83 -13.55 -14.80
N LYS A 215 35.84 -14.06 -16.04
CA LYS A 215 35.93 -15.50 -16.34
C LYS A 215 37.24 -16.13 -15.85
N ASP A 216 38.33 -15.36 -15.84
CA ASP A 216 39.66 -15.84 -15.43
C ASP A 216 39.99 -15.54 -13.94
N MET A 217 39.07 -14.95 -13.17
CA MET A 217 39.27 -14.67 -11.75
C MET A 217 38.59 -15.72 -10.86
N PRO A 218 39.17 -16.07 -9.70
CA PRO A 218 38.56 -17.05 -8.79
C PRO A 218 37.20 -16.55 -8.27
N LEU A 219 36.12 -17.16 -8.77
CA LEU A 219 34.72 -16.68 -8.69
C LEU A 219 34.13 -16.47 -7.29
N ARG A 220 34.76 -16.92 -6.21
CA ARG A 220 34.12 -16.91 -4.87
C ARG A 220 35.01 -16.52 -3.70
N THR A 221 36.32 -16.70 -3.82
CA THR A 221 37.25 -16.53 -2.71
C THR A 221 38.60 -16.06 -3.21
N THR A 222 39.16 -15.09 -2.51
CA THR A 222 40.61 -14.82 -2.59
C THR A 222 41.40 -16.08 -2.23
N SER A 223 42.69 -16.17 -2.57
CA SER A 223 43.56 -17.29 -2.13
C SER A 223 43.56 -17.49 -0.60
N LYS A 224 43.11 -16.49 0.17
CA LYS A 224 42.95 -16.50 1.63
C LYS A 224 41.55 -16.89 2.13
N GLY A 225 40.65 -17.39 1.26
CA GLY A 225 39.35 -17.94 1.66
C GLY A 225 38.29 -16.92 2.11
N LYS A 226 38.53 -15.61 1.95
CA LYS A 226 37.52 -14.56 2.23
C LYS A 226 36.62 -14.32 1.02
N ARG A 227 35.32 -14.07 1.27
CA ARG A 227 34.34 -13.74 0.22
C ARG A 227 34.76 -12.48 -0.53
N MET A 228 34.72 -12.55 -1.86
CA MET A 228 35.10 -11.45 -2.75
C MET A 228 34.01 -10.37 -2.80
N CYS A 229 34.44 -9.11 -2.69
CA CYS A 229 33.64 -7.92 -2.96
C CYS A 229 33.88 -7.51 -4.42
N TRP A 230 32.86 -7.63 -5.28
CA TRP A 230 33.01 -7.41 -6.72
C TRP A 230 33.41 -5.95 -7.04
N SER A 231 32.77 -4.95 -6.44
CA SER A 231 33.07 -3.53 -6.70
C SER A 231 34.47 -3.08 -6.26
N TYR A 232 35.10 -3.79 -5.32
CA TYR A 232 36.45 -3.46 -4.84
C TYR A 232 37.55 -4.14 -5.66
N ASN A 233 37.35 -5.41 -6.04
CA ASN A 233 38.34 -6.18 -6.79
C ASN A 233 38.37 -5.90 -8.30
N ILE A 234 37.31 -5.29 -8.86
CA ILE A 234 37.26 -4.90 -10.28
C ILE A 234 38.10 -3.63 -10.56
N LYS A 235 38.48 -2.85 -9.54
CA LYS A 235 39.27 -1.61 -9.67
C LYS A 235 40.73 -1.79 -10.10
N ALA A 236 41.22 -3.03 -10.21
CA ALA A 236 42.59 -3.31 -10.66
C ALA A 236 42.76 -3.25 -12.20
N HIS A 237 41.67 -3.05 -12.97
CA HIS A 237 41.76 -2.86 -14.41
C HIS A 237 41.81 -1.37 -14.78
N PRO A 238 42.73 -0.92 -15.67
CA PRO A 238 43.06 0.50 -15.86
C PRO A 238 41.99 1.35 -16.59
N GLN A 239 40.76 0.85 -16.76
CA GLN A 239 39.79 1.45 -17.70
C GLN A 239 38.45 1.87 -17.08
N TYR A 240 38.28 1.79 -15.76
CA TYR A 240 37.04 2.25 -15.11
C TYR A 240 37.34 3.17 -13.93
N GLU A 241 37.56 4.45 -14.25
CA GLU A 241 37.41 5.53 -13.27
C GLU A 241 35.93 5.65 -12.90
N CYS A 242 35.63 5.45 -11.62
CA CYS A 242 34.31 5.70 -11.06
C CYS A 242 34.19 7.21 -10.86
N SER A 243 33.57 7.91 -11.80
CA SER A 243 33.26 9.34 -11.69
C SER A 243 32.25 9.56 -10.56
N SER A 244 32.75 9.77 -9.35
CA SER A 244 32.00 10.28 -8.21
C SER A 244 31.82 11.79 -8.40
N GLY A 245 30.69 12.18 -8.99
CA GLY A 245 30.27 13.59 -9.05
C GLY A 245 29.61 14.03 -7.75
N GLY A 246 30.26 14.97 -7.06
CA GLY A 246 29.75 15.80 -5.95
C GLY A 246 30.56 15.64 -4.67
N SER A 247 31.09 16.67 -4.01
CA SER A 247 31.07 18.13 -4.20
C SER A 247 32.00 18.72 -3.15
N THR A 248 32.89 19.65 -3.52
CA THR A 248 33.27 20.84 -2.73
C THR A 248 33.98 21.82 -3.67
N ASP A 249 33.38 23.01 -3.76
CA ASP A 249 33.80 24.29 -4.38
C ASP A 249 33.91 24.39 -5.92
#